data_AF-A0A8J9YC94-F1
#
_entry.id   AF-A0A8J9YC94-F1
#
_cell.length_a   1.000
_cell.length_b   1.000
_cell.length_c   1.000
_cell.angle_alpha   90.00
_cell.angle_beta   90.00
_cell.angle_gamma   90.00
#
_symmetry.space_group_name_H-M   'P 1'
#
loop_
_entity.id
_entity.type
_entity.pdbx_description
1 polymer ?
#
loop_
_entity_poly.entity_id
_entity_poly.type
_entity_poly.pdbx_seq_one_letter_code
_entity_poly.pdbx_strand_id
1 'polypeptide(L)'
;MEPKTELQKNAIAEARRRELETYQRALDIQWLNSRMEDGRMGRCQALIQKEAEMEKDFQEKTDHAAIVNAKAKRETALGIEIAKIKREEACQLLRRHYLRERDPSLRELIKKLQAGYVCRDLQQQILHNQYKKLQDKVEEDYANRVLLNSLYNDKEAKANEERTKIDKNRKYCLELQQQLVNKQRQKQCEYEDTLIEKKMLDEVLRTIADEDQRELKHKHEQTDKMRKEMVTFKQAREAWKEKQKEMLIIEERKIEEQIKVASDRSSAIIAERERKMREKEEMNHKIAAKILADEASRQERENLIKLLQEQEYLEKNVQDDIAEKNKFELVKSYTKQSLTAQMENRKKLEKEQKEREAEFRKSVEAKLAADDEKEKEKERKAKEKKQIYSMELRQQIQDNAARRRQCRRAARGDHWDMAWQEEVSVERAKIVSEHGPLVRGFLQPGALRAPAPGLPPAGAPPVGPPPAPARRPKCNAQCRVLRLY
;
A
#
# COMPACT_ATOMS: atom_id res chain seq x y z
N MET A 1 -146.24 -12.91 -2.55
CA MET A 1 -146.97 -14.07 -3.10
C MET A 1 -147.84 -14.56 -1.94
N GLU A 2 -149.17 -14.39 -1.81
CA GLU A 2 -150.28 -14.16 -2.78
C GLU A 2 -149.85 -13.71 -4.17
N PRO A 3 -150.14 -14.49 -5.22
CA PRO A 3 -149.59 -14.26 -6.54
C PRO A 3 -150.22 -13.03 -7.20
N LYS A 4 -149.38 -12.24 -7.89
CA LYS A 4 -149.76 -11.00 -8.60
C LYS A 4 -149.65 -11.17 -10.14
N THR A 5 -150.44 -10.41 -10.93
CA THR A 5 -150.69 -10.50 -12.40
C THR A 5 -149.75 -9.68 -13.33
N GLU A 6 -149.81 -9.92 -14.66
CA GLU A 6 -148.78 -9.58 -15.67
C GLU A 6 -148.68 -8.14 -16.19
N LEU A 7 -149.75 -7.33 -16.24
CA LEU A 7 -149.63 -5.91 -16.69
C LEU A 7 -148.72 -5.08 -15.77
N GLN A 8 -148.63 -5.52 -14.52
CA GLN A 8 -147.68 -5.02 -13.56
C GLN A 8 -146.24 -5.23 -14.04
N LYS A 9 -145.92 -6.32 -14.76
CA LYS A 9 -144.56 -6.68 -15.18
C LYS A 9 -143.93 -5.73 -16.20
N ASN A 10 -144.69 -5.18 -17.14
CA ASN A 10 -144.14 -4.26 -18.15
C ASN A 10 -143.97 -2.83 -17.63
N ALA A 11 -144.91 -2.33 -16.84
CA ALA A 11 -144.72 -1.06 -16.12
C ALA A 11 -143.52 -1.15 -15.16
N ILE A 12 -143.30 -2.33 -14.56
CA ILE A 12 -142.12 -2.63 -13.76
C ILE A 12 -140.83 -2.53 -14.59
N ALA A 13 -140.84 -2.88 -15.89
CA ALA A 13 -139.64 -2.86 -16.74
C ALA A 13 -139.25 -1.44 -17.20
N GLU A 14 -140.21 -0.59 -17.59
CA GLU A 14 -139.94 0.81 -17.95
C GLU A 14 -139.59 1.67 -16.74
N ALA A 15 -140.25 1.43 -15.60
CA ALA A 15 -139.83 1.98 -14.31
C ALA A 15 -138.37 1.59 -14.02
N ARG A 16 -138.00 0.32 -14.25
CA ARG A 16 -136.62 -0.17 -14.04
C ARG A 16 -135.57 0.54 -14.89
N ARG A 17 -135.84 0.87 -16.15
CA ARG A 17 -134.84 1.57 -16.98
C ARG A 17 -134.63 3.02 -16.56
N ARG A 18 -135.71 3.76 -16.27
CA ARG A 18 -135.61 5.13 -15.73
C ARG A 18 -135.00 5.17 -14.34
N GLU A 19 -135.27 4.14 -13.54
CA GLU A 19 -134.56 3.90 -12.29
C GLU A 19 -133.07 3.70 -12.55
N LEU A 20 -132.65 2.86 -13.50
CA LEU A 20 -131.22 2.60 -13.77
C LEU A 20 -130.43 3.84 -14.23
N GLU A 21 -131.00 4.69 -15.08
CA GLU A 21 -130.32 5.93 -15.51
C GLU A 21 -130.25 6.98 -14.39
N THR A 22 -131.30 7.09 -13.56
CA THR A 22 -131.25 7.95 -12.36
C THR A 22 -130.28 7.39 -11.33
N TYR A 23 -130.17 6.06 -11.21
CA TYR A 23 -129.13 5.39 -10.41
C TYR A 23 -127.72 5.67 -10.94
N GLN A 24 -127.49 5.65 -12.25
CA GLN A 24 -126.16 5.94 -12.82
C GLN A 24 -125.74 7.41 -12.62
N ARG A 25 -126.63 8.38 -12.85
CA ARG A 25 -126.31 9.80 -12.56
C ARG A 25 -126.13 10.06 -11.07
N ALA A 26 -126.91 9.39 -10.22
CA ALA A 26 -126.72 9.46 -8.77
C ALA A 26 -125.35 8.90 -8.36
N LEU A 27 -124.90 7.79 -8.98
CA LEU A 27 -123.59 7.20 -8.74
C LEU A 27 -122.44 8.12 -9.18
N ASP A 28 -122.52 8.77 -10.33
CA ASP A 28 -121.47 9.68 -10.81
C ASP A 28 -121.36 10.96 -9.96
N ILE A 29 -122.50 11.54 -9.55
CA ILE A 29 -122.53 12.68 -8.61
C ILE A 29 -122.00 12.25 -7.23
N GLN A 30 -122.37 11.05 -6.77
CA GLN A 30 -121.87 10.49 -5.52
C GLN A 30 -120.35 10.25 -5.60
N TRP A 31 -119.81 9.85 -6.76
CA TRP A 31 -118.37 9.69 -6.97
C TRP A 31 -117.61 11.02 -6.97
N LEU A 32 -118.11 12.05 -7.66
CA LEU A 32 -117.52 13.40 -7.65
C LEU A 32 -117.56 14.04 -6.26
N ASN A 33 -118.68 13.88 -5.54
CA ASN A 33 -118.80 14.34 -4.15
C ASN A 33 -117.87 13.56 -3.23
N SER A 34 -117.78 12.23 -3.34
CA SER A 34 -116.84 11.41 -2.56
C SER A 34 -115.39 11.85 -2.81
N ARG A 35 -115.01 12.13 -4.07
CA ARG A 35 -113.66 12.59 -4.41
C ARG A 35 -113.35 14.01 -3.92
N MET A 36 -114.33 14.92 -3.95
CA MET A 36 -114.18 16.26 -3.40
C MET A 36 -114.18 16.27 -1.87
N GLU A 37 -114.96 15.40 -1.24
CA GLU A 37 -114.95 15.13 0.19
C GLU A 37 -113.63 14.51 0.61
N ASP A 38 -113.06 13.57 -0.16
CA ASP A 38 -111.72 13.02 0.06
C ASP A 38 -110.64 14.11 -0.06
N GLY A 39 -110.76 15.03 -1.04
CA GLY A 39 -109.84 16.16 -1.20
C GLY A 39 -110.00 17.27 -0.14
N ARG A 40 -111.21 17.46 0.41
CA ARG A 40 -111.45 18.38 1.55
C ARG A 40 -111.00 17.74 2.87
N MET A 41 -111.32 16.46 3.07
CA MET A 41 -110.89 15.65 4.20
C MET A 41 -109.37 15.55 4.23
N GLY A 42 -108.71 15.31 3.10
CA GLY A 42 -107.25 15.30 2.99
C GLY A 42 -106.61 16.65 3.33
N ARG A 43 -107.25 17.78 2.99
CA ARG A 43 -106.78 19.13 3.41
C ARG A 43 -106.98 19.38 4.90
N CYS A 44 -108.11 18.99 5.46
CA CYS A 44 -108.35 19.08 6.90
C CYS A 44 -107.38 18.17 7.67
N GLN A 45 -107.14 16.94 7.20
CA GLN A 45 -106.16 16.03 7.77
C GLN A 45 -104.74 16.59 7.66
N ALA A 46 -104.35 17.19 6.54
CA ALA A 46 -103.05 17.83 6.39
C ALA A 46 -102.89 19.05 7.32
N LEU A 47 -103.95 19.83 7.56
CA LEU A 47 -103.93 20.94 8.53
C LEU A 47 -103.79 20.42 9.96
N ILE A 48 -104.56 19.38 10.33
CA ILE A 48 -104.45 18.73 11.65
C ILE A 48 -103.06 18.12 11.85
N GLN A 49 -102.50 17.47 10.82
CA GLN A 49 -101.14 16.93 10.86
C GLN A 49 -100.12 18.05 11.04
N LYS A 50 -100.26 19.16 10.30
CA LYS A 50 -99.36 20.31 10.43
C LYS A 50 -99.46 20.99 11.80
N GLU A 51 -100.66 21.11 12.36
CA GLU A 51 -100.87 21.62 13.72
C GLU A 51 -100.25 20.68 14.76
N ALA A 52 -100.47 19.37 14.62
CA ALA A 52 -99.86 18.36 15.49
C ALA A 52 -98.33 18.32 15.38
N GLU A 53 -97.77 18.55 14.19
CA GLU A 53 -96.32 18.68 13.98
C GLU A 53 -95.77 19.95 14.65
N MET A 54 -96.44 21.10 14.50
CA MET A 54 -96.03 22.34 15.17
C MET A 54 -96.11 22.21 16.70
N GLU A 55 -97.13 21.52 17.22
CA GLU A 55 -97.27 21.28 18.67
C GLU A 55 -96.21 20.31 19.19
N LYS A 56 -95.89 19.25 18.44
CA LYS A 56 -94.75 18.35 18.75
C LYS A 56 -93.44 19.11 18.74
N ASP A 57 -93.15 19.91 17.72
CA ASP A 57 -91.94 20.72 17.64
C ASP A 57 -91.83 21.71 18.80
N PHE A 58 -92.94 22.30 19.22
CA PHE A 58 -92.98 23.19 20.37
C PHE A 58 -92.67 22.43 21.65
N GLN A 59 -93.29 21.26 21.85
CA GLN A 59 -93.06 20.41 23.01
C GLN A 59 -91.63 19.87 23.06
N GLU A 60 -91.07 19.44 21.93
CA GLU A 60 -89.67 19.00 21.86
C GLU A 60 -88.70 20.13 22.17
N LYS A 61 -88.98 21.36 21.73
CA LYS A 61 -88.15 22.54 22.07
C LYS A 61 -88.24 22.89 23.55
N THR A 62 -89.41 22.83 24.16
CA THR A 62 -89.58 23.12 25.59
C THR A 62 -88.94 22.03 26.44
N ASP A 63 -89.12 20.76 26.08
CA ASP A 63 -88.50 19.62 26.76
C ASP A 63 -86.97 19.65 26.58
N HIS A 64 -86.47 19.93 25.38
CA HIS A 64 -85.04 20.10 25.13
C HIS A 64 -84.47 21.27 25.92
N ALA A 65 -85.15 22.43 25.95
CA ALA A 65 -84.73 23.57 26.76
C ALA A 65 -84.74 23.23 28.26
N ALA A 66 -85.73 22.47 28.74
CA ALA A 66 -85.79 22.00 30.13
C ALA A 66 -84.64 21.04 30.45
N ILE A 67 -84.32 20.10 29.56
CA ILE A 67 -83.19 19.16 29.70
C ILE A 67 -81.86 19.90 29.73
N VAL A 68 -81.64 20.84 28.80
CA VAL A 68 -80.42 21.65 28.75
C VAL A 68 -80.27 22.50 30.01
N ASN A 69 -81.36 23.15 30.46
CA ASN A 69 -81.35 23.94 31.69
C ASN A 69 -81.10 23.07 32.93
N ALA A 70 -81.69 21.86 33.00
CA ALA A 70 -81.43 20.92 34.08
C ALA A 70 -79.98 20.42 34.07
N LYS A 71 -79.42 20.15 32.90
CA LYS A 71 -78.00 19.77 32.73
C LYS A 71 -77.07 20.89 33.15
N ALA A 72 -77.32 22.12 32.69
CA ALA A 72 -76.55 23.30 33.08
C ALA A 72 -76.59 23.53 34.60
N LYS A 73 -77.75 23.37 35.26
CA LYS A 73 -77.87 23.47 36.73
C LYS A 73 -77.07 22.38 37.47
N ARG A 74 -77.03 21.15 36.95
CA ARG A 74 -76.20 20.07 37.53
C ARG A 74 -74.72 20.35 37.34
N GLU A 75 -74.32 20.80 36.15
CA GLU A 75 -72.92 21.14 35.85
C GLU A 75 -72.42 22.32 36.70
N THR A 76 -73.24 23.36 36.92
CA THR A 76 -72.86 24.47 37.81
C THR A 76 -72.77 24.03 39.26
N ALA A 77 -73.70 23.19 39.75
CA ALA A 77 -73.63 22.62 41.09
C ALA A 77 -72.37 21.78 41.30
N LEU A 78 -72.06 20.87 40.36
CA LEU A 78 -70.85 20.07 40.38
C LEU A 78 -69.59 20.94 40.28
N GLY A 79 -69.60 21.98 39.44
CA GLY A 79 -68.50 22.93 39.32
C GLY A 79 -68.21 23.66 40.64
N ILE A 80 -69.25 24.05 41.38
CA ILE A 80 -69.11 24.67 42.71
C ILE A 80 -68.54 23.67 43.73
N GLU A 81 -69.01 22.42 43.74
CA GLU A 81 -68.47 21.38 44.63
C GLU A 81 -67.00 21.07 44.34
N ILE A 82 -66.63 20.92 43.07
CA ILE A 82 -65.24 20.73 42.65
C ILE A 82 -64.38 21.92 43.08
N ALA A 83 -64.88 23.15 42.93
CA ALA A 83 -64.15 24.35 43.37
C ALA A 83 -63.97 24.40 44.89
N LYS A 84 -64.96 23.96 45.67
CA LYS A 84 -64.86 23.85 47.14
C LYS A 84 -63.80 22.82 47.54
N ILE A 85 -63.83 21.63 46.96
CA ILE A 85 -62.84 20.57 47.23
C ILE A 85 -61.42 21.07 46.90
N LYS A 86 -61.22 21.67 45.72
CA LYS A 86 -59.92 22.22 45.33
C LYS A 86 -59.43 23.32 46.29
N ARG A 87 -60.34 24.17 46.76
CA ARG A 87 -60.01 25.22 47.73
C ARG A 87 -59.60 24.61 49.07
N GLU A 88 -60.33 23.61 49.54
CA GLU A 88 -60.00 22.88 50.78
C GLU A 88 -58.65 22.17 50.68
N GLU A 89 -58.37 21.47 49.57
CA GLU A 89 -57.08 20.85 49.29
C GLU A 89 -55.94 21.87 49.29
N ALA A 90 -56.11 23.01 48.63
CA ALA A 90 -55.12 24.08 48.60
C ALA A 90 -54.88 24.66 50.00
N CYS A 91 -55.93 24.90 50.78
CA CYS A 91 -55.82 25.34 52.17
C CYS A 91 -55.10 24.30 53.05
N GLN A 92 -55.39 23.01 52.88
CA GLN A 92 -54.70 21.94 53.60
C GLN A 92 -53.21 21.86 53.22
N LEU A 93 -52.86 21.94 51.93
CA LEU A 93 -51.48 21.95 51.48
C LEU A 93 -50.72 23.16 52.01
N LEU A 94 -51.33 24.35 51.98
CA LEU A 94 -50.74 25.56 52.52
C LEU A 94 -50.54 25.43 54.04
N ARG A 95 -51.51 24.83 54.76
CA ARG A 95 -51.37 24.55 56.19
C ARG A 95 -50.23 23.58 56.47
N ARG A 96 -50.08 22.49 55.70
CA ARG A 96 -48.95 21.55 55.81
C ARG A 96 -47.62 22.24 55.53
N HIS A 97 -47.54 23.04 54.48
CA HIS A 97 -46.35 23.82 54.15
C HIS A 97 -45.98 24.75 55.31
N TYR A 98 -46.95 25.48 55.85
CA TYR A 98 -46.76 26.35 57.00
C TYR A 98 -46.26 25.59 58.24
N LEU A 99 -46.83 24.43 58.56
CA LEU A 99 -46.37 23.57 59.65
C LEU A 99 -44.90 23.14 59.44
N ARG A 100 -44.56 22.67 58.22
CA ARG A 100 -43.20 22.23 57.87
C ARG A 100 -42.18 23.36 57.93
N GLU A 101 -42.56 24.59 57.57
CA GLU A 101 -41.65 25.74 57.61
C GLU A 101 -41.49 26.33 59.00
N ARG A 102 -42.57 26.41 59.78
CA ARG A 102 -42.58 27.04 61.10
C ARG A 102 -42.01 26.13 62.18
N ASP A 103 -42.34 24.84 62.17
CA ASP A 103 -41.93 23.90 63.22
C ASP A 103 -40.46 23.44 63.03
N PRO A 104 -39.58 23.62 64.03
CA PRO A 104 -38.20 23.16 63.93
C PRO A 104 -38.06 21.63 63.86
N SER A 105 -38.93 20.86 64.50
CA SER A 105 -38.83 19.40 64.54
C SER A 105 -39.12 18.75 63.17
N LEU A 106 -40.08 19.29 62.43
CA LEU A 106 -40.38 18.85 61.06
C LEU A 106 -39.25 19.20 60.10
N ARG A 107 -38.65 20.38 60.23
CA ARG A 107 -37.48 20.78 59.41
C ARG A 107 -36.29 19.86 59.65
N GLU A 108 -36.00 19.52 60.90
CA GLU A 108 -34.95 18.56 61.23
C GLU A 108 -35.23 17.17 60.65
N LEU A 109 -36.48 16.70 60.72
CA LEU A 109 -36.88 15.44 60.11
C LEU A 109 -36.66 15.45 58.60
N ILE A 110 -37.10 16.51 57.90
CA ILE A 110 -36.92 16.67 56.45
C ILE A 110 -35.42 16.68 56.10
N LYS A 111 -34.59 17.43 56.85
CA LYS A 111 -33.13 17.44 56.66
C LYS A 111 -32.51 16.05 56.81
N LYS A 112 -32.93 15.30 57.83
CA LYS A 112 -32.48 13.90 58.04
C LYS A 112 -32.90 13.00 56.89
N LEU A 113 -34.14 13.11 56.43
CA LEU A 113 -34.64 12.35 55.27
C LEU A 113 -33.89 12.69 53.99
N GLN A 114 -33.65 13.98 53.72
CA GLN A 114 -32.82 14.45 52.60
C GLN A 114 -31.40 13.89 52.67
N ALA A 115 -30.77 13.94 53.85
CA ALA A 115 -29.45 13.35 54.05
C ALA A 115 -29.44 11.84 53.74
N GLY A 116 -30.49 11.12 54.15
CA GLY A 116 -30.60 9.70 53.82
C GLY A 116 -30.78 9.44 52.32
N TYR A 117 -31.54 10.27 51.59
CA TYR A 117 -31.61 10.16 50.11
C TYR A 117 -30.23 10.37 49.48
N VAL A 118 -29.48 11.38 49.94
CA VAL A 118 -28.10 11.61 49.49
C VAL A 118 -27.20 10.41 49.80
N CYS A 119 -27.32 9.81 50.99
CA CYS A 119 -26.56 8.60 51.35
C CYS A 119 -26.92 7.41 50.46
N ARG A 120 -28.19 7.22 50.12
CA ARG A 120 -28.64 6.18 49.19
C ARG A 120 -28.02 6.36 47.81
N ASP A 121 -28.09 7.57 47.27
CA ASP A 121 -27.59 7.87 45.94
C ASP A 121 -26.06 7.77 45.91
N LEU A 122 -25.37 8.21 46.97
CA LEU A 122 -23.92 8.03 47.12
C LEU A 122 -23.54 6.55 47.16
N GLN A 123 -24.28 5.71 47.87
CA GLN A 123 -24.02 4.27 47.90
C GLN A 123 -24.21 3.64 46.51
N GLN A 124 -25.23 4.07 45.75
CA GLN A 124 -25.40 3.65 44.35
C GLN A 124 -24.23 4.09 43.47
N GLN A 125 -23.74 5.33 43.65
CA GLN A 125 -22.56 5.82 42.93
C GLN A 125 -21.30 5.02 43.28
N ILE A 126 -21.08 4.69 44.55
CA ILE A 126 -19.95 3.86 44.99
C ILE A 126 -20.02 2.48 44.33
N LEU A 127 -21.20 1.84 44.34
CA LEU A 127 -21.41 0.55 43.68
C LEU A 127 -21.16 0.64 42.16
N HIS A 128 -21.66 1.69 41.52
CA HIS A 128 -21.41 1.93 40.10
C HIS A 128 -19.92 2.12 39.79
N ASN A 129 -19.20 2.90 40.61
CA ASN A 129 -17.76 3.11 40.45
C ASN A 129 -16.97 1.82 40.69
N GLN A 130 -17.38 0.98 41.63
CA GLN A 130 -16.77 -0.33 41.85
C GLN A 130 -17.00 -1.26 40.66
N TYR A 131 -18.23 -1.29 40.13
CA TYR A 131 -18.54 -2.04 38.91
C TYR A 131 -17.69 -1.56 37.73
N LYS A 132 -17.59 -0.24 37.53
CA LYS A 132 -16.75 0.35 36.48
C LYS A 132 -15.28 -0.03 36.63
N LYS A 133 -14.71 0.07 37.85
CA LYS A 133 -13.33 -0.36 38.10
C LYS A 133 -13.08 -1.83 37.80
N LEU A 134 -14.05 -2.71 38.07
CA LEU A 134 -13.94 -4.12 37.72
C LEU A 134 -14.02 -4.33 36.20
N GLN A 135 -14.89 -3.60 35.52
CA GLN A 135 -14.98 -3.61 34.06
C GLN A 135 -13.67 -3.14 33.42
N ASP A 136 -13.15 -1.98 33.83
CA ASP A 136 -11.88 -1.42 33.33
C ASP A 136 -10.74 -2.43 33.51
N LYS A 137 -10.65 -3.12 34.65
CA LYS A 137 -9.65 -4.19 34.88
C LYS A 137 -9.79 -5.36 33.92
N VAL A 138 -11.02 -5.81 33.63
CA VAL A 138 -11.24 -6.90 32.67
C VAL A 138 -10.82 -6.47 31.26
N GLU A 139 -11.12 -5.23 30.89
CA GLU A 139 -10.70 -4.66 29.60
C GLU A 139 -9.17 -4.52 29.50
N GLU A 140 -8.51 -4.08 30.57
CA GLU A 140 -7.04 -4.03 30.68
C GLU A 140 -6.43 -5.44 30.58
N ASP A 141 -6.95 -6.42 31.31
CA ASP A 141 -6.48 -7.81 31.26
C ASP A 141 -6.65 -8.40 29.85
N TYR A 142 -7.75 -8.10 29.17
CA TYR A 142 -7.97 -8.51 27.79
C TYR A 142 -6.95 -7.86 26.84
N ALA A 143 -6.74 -6.54 26.94
CA ALA A 143 -5.75 -5.83 26.14
C ALA A 143 -4.33 -6.38 26.37
N ASN A 144 -3.98 -6.66 27.63
CA ASN A 144 -2.70 -7.27 28.00
C ASN A 144 -2.52 -8.66 27.40
N ARG A 145 -3.58 -9.50 27.37
CA ARG A 145 -3.53 -10.82 26.72
C ARG A 145 -3.34 -10.70 25.21
N VAL A 146 -4.03 -9.77 24.56
CA VAL A 146 -3.87 -9.51 23.12
C VAL A 146 -2.44 -9.07 22.80
N LEU A 147 -1.89 -8.15 23.60
CA LEU A 147 -0.50 -7.68 23.46
C LEU A 147 0.51 -8.81 23.71
N LEU A 148 0.28 -9.67 24.70
CA LEU A 148 1.15 -10.81 24.97
C LEU A 148 1.14 -11.81 23.79
N ASN A 149 -0.04 -12.08 23.23
CA ASN A 149 -0.18 -12.93 22.05
C ASN A 149 0.51 -12.33 20.83
N SER A 150 0.42 -11.01 20.59
CA SER A 150 1.14 -10.37 19.48
C SER A 150 2.66 -10.46 19.66
N LEU A 151 3.17 -10.23 20.89
CA LEU A 151 4.59 -10.38 21.19
C LEU A 151 5.07 -11.83 21.02
N TYR A 152 4.23 -12.82 21.35
CA TYR A 152 4.54 -14.22 21.14
C TYR A 152 4.61 -14.55 19.64
N ASN A 153 3.62 -14.10 18.86
CA ASN A 153 3.62 -14.26 17.41
C ASN A 153 4.85 -13.59 16.75
N ASP A 154 5.25 -12.41 17.21
CA ASP A 154 6.46 -11.72 16.73
C ASP A 154 7.73 -12.50 17.03
N LYS A 155 7.81 -13.15 18.20
CA LYS A 155 8.94 -14.03 18.56
C LYS A 155 8.98 -15.27 17.67
N GLU A 156 7.82 -15.90 17.41
CA GLU A 156 7.73 -17.04 16.49
C GLU A 156 8.09 -16.64 15.05
N ALA A 157 7.64 -15.46 14.59
CA ALA A 157 8.00 -14.91 13.29
C ALA A 157 9.51 -14.72 13.16
N LYS A 158 10.16 -14.10 14.16
CA LYS A 158 11.63 -13.94 14.20
C LYS A 158 12.37 -15.27 14.19
N ALA A 159 11.91 -16.25 14.98
CA ALA A 159 12.52 -17.58 15.00
C ALA A 159 12.40 -18.29 13.64
N ASN A 160 11.26 -18.12 12.96
CA ASN A 160 11.08 -18.64 11.60
C ASN A 160 11.99 -17.93 10.59
N GLU A 161 12.13 -16.61 10.66
CA GLU A 161 13.06 -15.85 9.82
C GLU A 161 14.51 -16.33 10.02
N GLU A 162 14.95 -16.51 11.28
CA GLU A 162 16.26 -17.05 11.59
C GLU A 162 16.48 -18.45 11.03
N ARG A 163 15.49 -19.36 11.17
CA ARG A 163 15.53 -20.69 10.55
C ARG A 163 15.67 -20.61 9.03
N THR A 164 14.87 -19.79 8.37
CA THR A 164 14.97 -19.64 6.91
C THR A 164 16.33 -19.07 6.48
N LYS A 165 16.92 -18.17 7.27
CA LYS A 165 18.26 -17.63 7.02
C LYS A 165 19.34 -18.71 7.16
N ILE A 166 19.25 -19.55 8.20
CA ILE A 166 20.15 -20.69 8.39
C ILE A 166 20.01 -21.68 7.22
N ASP A 167 18.79 -21.99 6.80
CA ASP A 167 18.54 -22.90 5.67
C ASP A 167 19.06 -22.36 4.35
N LYS A 168 18.87 -21.05 4.08
CA LYS A 168 19.44 -20.38 2.90
C LYS A 168 20.96 -20.42 2.92
N ASN A 169 21.58 -20.12 4.06
CA ASN A 169 23.04 -20.20 4.21
C ASN A 169 23.55 -21.63 3.99
N ARG A 170 22.85 -22.63 4.53
CA ARG A 170 23.19 -24.04 4.33
C ARG A 170 23.12 -24.43 2.86
N LYS A 171 22.05 -24.05 2.14
CA LYS A 171 21.92 -24.27 0.70
C LYS A 171 23.05 -23.60 -0.09
N TYR A 172 23.34 -22.35 0.24
CA TYR A 172 24.44 -21.61 -0.38
C TYR A 172 25.80 -22.29 -0.17
N CYS A 173 26.10 -22.76 1.04
CA CYS A 173 27.32 -23.52 1.32
C CYS A 173 27.39 -24.83 0.51
N LEU A 174 26.28 -25.55 0.38
CA LEU A 174 26.21 -26.77 -0.44
C LEU A 174 26.43 -26.48 -1.93
N GLU A 175 25.83 -25.41 -2.47
CA GLU A 175 26.04 -24.98 -3.85
C GLU A 175 27.50 -24.58 -4.10
N LEU A 176 28.12 -23.86 -3.16
CA LEU A 176 29.52 -23.48 -3.25
C LEU A 176 30.43 -24.73 -3.23
N GLN A 177 30.13 -25.70 -2.36
CA GLN A 177 30.86 -26.97 -2.33
C GLN A 177 30.72 -27.73 -3.66
N GLN A 178 29.51 -27.77 -4.23
CA GLN A 178 29.28 -28.39 -5.54
C GLN A 178 30.05 -27.68 -6.66
N GLN A 179 30.12 -26.34 -6.65
CA GLN A 179 30.92 -25.58 -7.61
C GLN A 179 32.41 -25.91 -7.51
N LEU A 180 32.94 -26.08 -6.30
CA LEU A 180 34.33 -26.48 -6.10
C LEU A 180 34.60 -27.89 -6.64
N VAL A 181 33.70 -28.84 -6.38
CA VAL A 181 33.79 -30.20 -6.93
C VAL A 181 33.73 -30.18 -8.46
N ASN A 182 32.81 -29.40 -9.04
CA ASN A 182 32.68 -29.28 -10.49
C ASN A 182 33.93 -28.67 -11.12
N LYS A 183 34.51 -27.61 -10.52
CA LYS A 183 35.79 -27.04 -10.99
C LYS A 183 36.93 -28.03 -10.91
N GLN A 184 37.00 -28.83 -9.84
CA GLN A 184 38.03 -29.86 -9.71
C GLN A 184 37.86 -30.96 -10.77
N ARG A 185 36.63 -31.38 -11.04
CA ARG A 185 36.32 -32.35 -12.09
C ARG A 185 36.65 -31.81 -13.48
N GLN A 186 36.36 -30.55 -13.74
CA GLN A 186 36.72 -29.89 -15.00
C GLN A 186 38.24 -29.90 -15.21
N LYS A 187 39.03 -29.55 -14.19
CA LYS A 187 40.50 -29.64 -14.26
C LYS A 187 41.01 -31.06 -14.52
N GLN A 188 40.32 -32.07 -13.98
CA GLN A 188 40.66 -33.47 -14.25
C GLN A 188 40.40 -33.84 -15.71
N CYS A 189 39.24 -33.44 -16.26
CA CYS A 189 38.94 -33.65 -17.68
C CYS A 189 39.94 -32.92 -18.60
N GLU A 190 40.24 -31.65 -18.32
CA GLU A 190 41.25 -30.88 -19.06
C GLU A 190 42.63 -31.57 -19.01
N TYR A 191 43.02 -32.12 -17.86
CA TYR A 191 44.25 -32.88 -17.73
C TYR A 191 44.23 -34.19 -18.54
N GLU A 192 43.12 -34.94 -18.51
CA GLU A 192 42.94 -36.13 -19.34
C GLU A 192 43.03 -35.82 -20.83
N ASP A 193 42.39 -34.73 -21.28
CA ASP A 193 42.46 -34.25 -22.67
C ASP A 193 43.90 -33.90 -23.07
N THR A 194 44.65 -33.16 -22.24
CA THR A 194 46.06 -32.86 -22.53
C THR A 194 46.94 -34.12 -22.61
N LEU A 195 46.62 -35.16 -21.84
CA LEU A 195 47.32 -36.44 -21.91
C LEU A 195 46.97 -37.19 -23.20
N ILE A 196 45.72 -37.13 -23.64
CA ILE A 196 45.28 -37.71 -24.93
C ILE A 196 45.98 -36.98 -26.08
N GLU A 197 45.95 -35.64 -26.10
CA GLU A 197 46.62 -34.82 -27.11
C GLU A 197 48.12 -35.10 -27.15
N LYS A 198 48.79 -35.19 -25.99
CA LYS A 198 50.21 -35.54 -25.93
C LYS A 198 50.48 -36.91 -26.55
N LYS A 199 49.68 -37.93 -26.24
CA LYS A 199 49.83 -39.26 -26.83
C LYS A 199 49.63 -39.22 -28.35
N MET A 200 48.64 -38.49 -28.83
CA MET A 200 48.42 -38.30 -30.26
C MET A 200 49.60 -37.61 -30.94
N LEU A 201 50.18 -36.57 -30.32
CA LEU A 201 51.37 -35.89 -30.83
C LEU A 201 52.59 -36.81 -30.86
N ASP A 202 52.80 -37.60 -29.81
CA ASP A 202 53.88 -38.60 -29.75
C ASP A 202 53.71 -39.67 -30.86
N GLU A 203 52.48 -40.08 -31.15
CA GLU A 203 52.17 -41.00 -32.27
C GLU A 203 52.42 -40.36 -33.65
N VAL A 204 52.05 -39.10 -33.84
CA VAL A 204 52.35 -38.35 -35.07
C VAL A 204 53.86 -38.22 -35.27
N LEU A 205 54.60 -37.86 -34.22
CA LEU A 205 56.07 -37.77 -34.28
C LEU A 205 56.71 -39.11 -34.61
N ARG A 206 56.20 -40.21 -34.03
CA ARG A 206 56.67 -41.56 -34.34
C ARG A 206 56.39 -41.91 -35.81
N THR A 207 55.21 -41.55 -36.31
CA THR A 207 54.82 -41.80 -37.71
C THR A 207 55.73 -41.03 -38.67
N ILE A 208 56.02 -39.75 -38.39
CA ILE A 208 56.95 -38.93 -39.18
C ILE A 208 58.35 -39.55 -39.17
N ALA A 209 58.86 -39.96 -38.01
CA ALA A 209 60.17 -40.60 -37.92
C ALA A 209 60.24 -41.92 -38.71
N ASP A 210 59.17 -42.72 -38.67
CA ASP A 210 59.05 -43.96 -39.44
C ASP A 210 58.95 -43.70 -40.95
N GLU A 211 58.29 -42.60 -41.36
CA GLU A 211 58.23 -42.12 -42.75
C GLU A 211 59.59 -41.64 -43.25
N ASP A 212 60.26 -40.76 -42.50
CA ASP A 212 61.61 -40.28 -42.81
C ASP A 212 62.60 -41.44 -42.96
N GLN A 213 62.51 -42.44 -42.07
CA GLN A 213 63.35 -43.63 -42.17
C GLN A 213 63.01 -44.50 -43.39
N ARG A 214 61.73 -44.61 -43.77
CA ARG A 214 61.32 -45.28 -45.02
C ARG A 214 61.81 -44.52 -46.25
N GLU A 215 61.73 -43.19 -46.27
CA GLU A 215 62.24 -42.36 -47.35
C GLU A 215 63.76 -42.48 -47.50
N LEU A 216 64.51 -42.47 -46.38
CA LEU A 216 65.96 -42.66 -46.39
C LEU A 216 66.35 -44.03 -46.96
N LYS A 217 65.64 -45.10 -46.57
CA LYS A 217 65.84 -46.43 -47.16
C LYS A 217 65.55 -46.43 -48.65
N HIS A 218 64.46 -45.80 -49.07
CA HIS A 218 64.10 -45.73 -50.49
C HIS A 218 65.14 -44.95 -51.31
N LYS A 219 65.63 -43.81 -50.80
CA LYS A 219 66.73 -43.04 -51.42
C LYS A 219 67.99 -43.88 -51.52
N HIS A 220 68.36 -44.62 -50.47
CA HIS A 220 69.52 -45.52 -50.50
C HIS A 220 69.35 -46.60 -51.57
N GLU A 221 68.20 -47.28 -51.63
CA GLU A 221 67.90 -48.29 -52.64
C GLU A 221 67.98 -47.74 -54.07
N GLN A 222 67.44 -46.52 -54.31
CA GLN A 222 67.55 -45.85 -55.61
C GLN A 222 69.02 -45.55 -55.96
N THR A 223 69.80 -45.01 -55.02
CA THR A 223 71.23 -44.74 -55.26
C THR A 223 72.03 -46.01 -55.54
N ASP A 224 71.70 -47.13 -54.88
CA ASP A 224 72.35 -48.42 -55.14
C ASP A 224 71.95 -49.00 -56.49
N LYS A 225 70.67 -48.88 -56.90
CA LYS A 225 70.22 -49.26 -58.25
C LYS A 225 70.98 -48.47 -59.31
N MET A 226 71.02 -47.14 -59.18
CA MET A 226 71.77 -46.27 -60.08
C MET A 226 73.27 -46.60 -60.10
N ARG A 227 73.87 -46.91 -58.94
CA ARG A 227 75.28 -47.32 -58.85
C ARG A 227 75.51 -48.64 -59.61
N LYS A 228 74.63 -49.63 -59.46
CA LYS A 228 74.70 -50.91 -60.19
C LYS A 228 74.58 -50.69 -61.69
N GLU A 229 73.60 -49.89 -62.13
CA GLU A 229 73.43 -49.51 -63.54
C GLU A 229 74.64 -48.77 -64.11
N MET A 230 75.27 -47.88 -63.33
CA MET A 230 76.49 -47.19 -63.73
C MET A 230 77.68 -48.15 -63.86
N VAL A 231 77.80 -49.14 -62.98
CA VAL A 231 78.84 -50.18 -63.07
C VAL A 231 78.61 -51.06 -64.30
N THR A 232 77.38 -51.53 -64.53
CA THR A 232 77.07 -52.35 -65.73
C THR A 232 77.26 -51.56 -67.01
N PHE A 233 76.92 -50.27 -67.04
CA PHE A 233 77.17 -49.40 -68.19
C PHE A 233 78.67 -49.19 -68.44
N LYS A 234 79.48 -49.00 -67.39
CA LYS A 234 80.94 -48.92 -67.51
C LYS A 234 81.54 -50.21 -68.07
N GLN A 235 81.13 -51.37 -67.53
CA GLN A 235 81.56 -52.68 -68.03
C GLN A 235 81.17 -52.90 -69.48
N ALA A 236 79.93 -52.54 -69.87
CA ALA A 236 79.48 -52.62 -71.26
C ALA A 236 80.31 -51.71 -72.19
N ARG A 237 80.66 -50.50 -71.73
CA ARG A 237 81.52 -49.56 -72.48
C ARG A 237 82.96 -50.06 -72.59
N GLU A 238 83.51 -50.69 -71.55
CA GLU A 238 84.83 -51.32 -71.58
C GLU A 238 84.86 -52.50 -72.53
N ALA A 239 83.88 -53.41 -72.43
CA ALA A 239 83.73 -54.53 -73.36
C ALA A 239 83.56 -54.05 -74.82
N TRP A 240 82.86 -52.94 -75.05
CA TRP A 240 82.77 -52.32 -76.37
C TRP A 240 84.11 -51.78 -76.87
N LYS A 241 84.86 -51.09 -76.01
CA LYS A 241 86.22 -50.61 -76.34
C LYS A 241 87.17 -51.76 -76.64
N GLU A 242 87.09 -52.87 -75.90
CA GLU A 242 87.89 -54.06 -76.15
C GLU A 242 87.55 -54.68 -77.50
N LYS A 243 86.26 -54.87 -77.83
CA LYS A 243 85.83 -55.30 -79.16
C LYS A 243 86.33 -54.36 -80.26
N GLN A 244 86.29 -53.05 -80.02
CA GLN A 244 86.78 -52.07 -80.98
C GLN A 244 88.30 -52.15 -81.17
N LYS A 245 89.07 -52.40 -80.10
CA LYS A 245 90.51 -52.66 -80.18
C LYS A 245 90.82 -53.96 -80.92
N GLU A 246 90.07 -55.03 -80.66
CA GLU A 246 90.22 -56.29 -81.39
C GLU A 246 89.96 -56.11 -82.89
N MET A 247 88.91 -55.36 -83.26
CA MET A 247 88.64 -55.00 -84.65
C MET A 247 89.79 -54.21 -85.28
N LEU A 248 90.34 -53.21 -84.57
CA LEU A 248 91.50 -52.44 -85.04
C LEU A 248 92.75 -53.32 -85.21
N ILE A 249 93.03 -54.25 -84.29
CA ILE A 249 94.16 -55.18 -84.41
C ILE A 249 94.00 -56.10 -85.65
N ILE A 250 92.78 -56.52 -85.94
CA ILE A 250 92.48 -57.32 -87.15
C ILE A 250 92.69 -56.47 -88.42
N GLU A 251 92.30 -55.20 -88.40
CA GLU A 251 92.54 -54.27 -89.51
C GLU A 251 94.04 -53.93 -89.68
N GLU A 252 94.77 -53.67 -88.59
CA GLU A 252 96.22 -53.44 -88.61
C GLU A 252 96.97 -54.64 -89.16
N ARG A 253 96.61 -55.88 -88.79
CA ARG A 253 97.22 -57.09 -89.38
C ARG A 253 97.00 -57.17 -90.89
N LYS A 254 95.80 -56.80 -91.37
CA LYS A 254 95.51 -56.74 -92.82
C LYS A 254 96.33 -55.64 -93.51
N ILE A 255 96.55 -54.51 -92.84
CA ILE A 255 97.38 -53.41 -93.35
C ILE A 255 98.86 -53.82 -93.37
N GLU A 256 99.37 -54.49 -92.34
CA GLU A 256 100.75 -55.01 -92.30
C GLU A 256 101.02 -56.04 -93.40
N GLU A 257 100.06 -56.92 -93.68
CA GLU A 257 100.14 -57.86 -94.81
C GLU A 257 100.19 -57.12 -96.15
N GLN A 258 99.40 -56.06 -96.32
CA GLN A 258 99.45 -55.19 -97.51
C GLN A 258 100.76 -54.41 -97.63
N ILE A 259 101.31 -53.93 -96.50
CA ILE A 259 102.60 -53.21 -96.44
C ILE A 259 103.75 -54.14 -96.79
N LYS A 260 103.77 -55.40 -96.33
CA LYS A 260 104.82 -56.38 -96.72
C LYS A 260 104.84 -56.61 -98.24
N VAL A 261 103.67 -56.72 -98.86
CA VAL A 261 103.53 -56.87 -100.33
C VAL A 261 103.98 -55.60 -101.09
N ALA A 262 103.84 -54.41 -100.49
CA ALA A 262 104.30 -53.14 -101.07
C ALA A 262 105.80 -52.87 -100.81
N SER A 263 106.35 -53.34 -99.69
CA SER A 263 107.76 -53.25 -99.30
C SER A 263 108.65 -54.03 -100.27
N ASP A 264 108.22 -55.22 -100.69
CA ASP A 264 108.97 -56.05 -101.66
C ASP A 264 108.98 -55.45 -103.08
N ARG A 265 108.03 -54.56 -103.41
CA ARG A 265 108.00 -53.79 -104.67
C ARG A 265 108.80 -52.48 -104.64
N SER A 266 109.00 -51.90 -103.45
CA SER A 266 109.62 -50.57 -103.29
C SER A 266 111.12 -50.62 -102.98
N SER A 267 111.63 -51.73 -102.44
CA SER A 267 113.07 -51.98 -102.26
C SER A 267 113.85 -52.02 -103.58
N ALA A 268 113.19 -52.33 -104.70
CA ALA A 268 113.80 -52.32 -106.05
C ALA A 268 113.92 -50.91 -106.68
N ILE A 269 113.20 -49.90 -106.17
CA ILE A 269 113.11 -48.54 -106.77
C ILE A 269 113.94 -47.51 -105.98
N ILE A 270 114.20 -47.74 -104.69
CA ILE A 270 114.86 -46.78 -103.79
C ILE A 270 116.38 -46.67 -104.04
N ALA A 271 117.03 -47.72 -104.56
CA ALA A 271 118.45 -47.67 -104.92
C ALA A 271 118.77 -46.66 -106.06
N GLU A 272 117.78 -46.26 -106.86
CA GLU A 272 117.96 -45.35 -108.01
C GLU A 272 117.70 -43.87 -107.65
N ARG A 273 117.05 -43.59 -106.51
CA ARG A 273 116.55 -42.25 -106.14
C ARG A 273 117.49 -41.46 -105.21
N GLU A 274 118.30 -42.13 -104.39
CA GLU A 274 119.28 -41.47 -103.49
C GLU A 274 120.37 -40.69 -104.24
N ARG A 275 120.63 -41.02 -105.52
CA ARG A 275 121.62 -40.31 -106.34
C ARG A 275 121.20 -38.89 -106.75
N LYS A 276 119.91 -38.53 -106.68
CA LYS A 276 119.35 -37.24 -107.15
C LYS A 276 119.01 -36.22 -106.05
N MET A 277 119.03 -36.58 -104.77
CA MET A 277 118.62 -35.68 -103.66
C MET A 277 119.72 -34.74 -103.15
N ARG A 278 121.00 -35.04 -103.39
CA ARG A 278 122.12 -34.19 -102.92
C ARG A 278 122.21 -32.83 -103.64
N GLU A 279 121.52 -32.64 -104.76
CA GLU A 279 121.58 -31.40 -105.54
C GLU A 279 120.51 -30.36 -105.15
N LYS A 280 119.53 -30.68 -104.27
CA LYS A 280 118.41 -29.77 -103.91
C LYS A 280 118.55 -29.00 -102.59
N GLU A 281 119.42 -29.42 -101.68
CA GLU A 281 119.46 -28.86 -100.31
C GLU A 281 120.08 -27.45 -100.23
N GLU A 282 120.86 -27.03 -101.23
CA GLU A 282 121.53 -25.72 -101.22
C GLU A 282 120.59 -24.51 -101.45
N MET A 283 119.35 -24.71 -101.92
CA MET A 283 118.44 -23.62 -102.30
C MET A 283 117.58 -23.07 -101.13
N ASN A 284 117.22 -23.90 -100.15
CA ASN A 284 116.20 -23.55 -99.16
C ASN A 284 116.67 -22.58 -98.05
N HIS A 285 117.97 -22.40 -97.87
CA HIS A 285 118.50 -21.64 -96.73
C HIS A 285 118.24 -20.11 -96.79
N LYS A 286 117.80 -19.56 -97.94
CA LYS A 286 117.68 -18.10 -98.16
C LYS A 286 116.32 -17.47 -97.77
N ILE A 287 115.27 -18.24 -97.48
CA ILE A 287 113.89 -17.71 -97.34
C ILE A 287 113.52 -17.30 -95.89
N ALA A 288 114.14 -17.87 -94.86
CA ALA A 288 113.67 -17.77 -93.47
C ALA A 288 113.82 -16.39 -92.78
N ALA A 289 114.60 -15.44 -93.32
CA ALA A 289 115.02 -14.24 -92.57
C ALA A 289 114.01 -13.06 -92.50
N LYS A 290 112.84 -13.10 -93.19
CA LYS A 290 111.96 -11.92 -93.37
C LYS A 290 110.78 -11.73 -92.39
N ILE A 291 110.43 -12.70 -91.54
CA ILE A 291 109.10 -12.74 -90.86
C ILE A 291 109.03 -11.97 -89.51
N LEU A 292 110.15 -11.67 -88.83
CA LEU A 292 110.14 -11.27 -87.41
C LEU A 292 109.82 -9.79 -87.04
N ALA A 293 109.40 -8.91 -87.95
CA ALA A 293 109.37 -7.45 -87.69
C ALA A 293 107.99 -6.81 -87.34
N ASP A 294 106.85 -7.50 -87.48
CA ASP A 294 105.52 -6.83 -87.58
C ASP A 294 104.67 -6.76 -86.27
N GLU A 295 105.05 -7.43 -85.18
CA GLU A 295 104.14 -7.68 -84.03
C GLU A 295 104.05 -6.57 -82.93
N ALA A 296 104.88 -5.52 -82.94
CA ALA A 296 105.03 -4.61 -81.79
C ALA A 296 103.97 -3.49 -81.60
N SER A 297 103.16 -3.10 -82.61
CA SER A 297 102.36 -1.86 -82.58
C SER A 297 100.95 -1.90 -81.91
N ARG A 298 100.52 -3.01 -81.29
CA ARG A 298 99.10 -3.18 -80.87
C ARG A 298 98.71 -2.72 -79.45
N GLN A 299 99.62 -2.42 -78.52
CA GLN A 299 99.32 -2.37 -77.07
C GLN A 299 98.83 -1.03 -76.46
N GLU A 300 98.78 0.11 -77.18
CA GLU A 300 98.58 1.44 -76.56
C GLU A 300 97.12 1.95 -76.35
N ARG A 301 96.08 1.21 -76.77
CA ARG A 301 94.69 1.75 -76.84
C ARG A 301 93.80 1.61 -75.59
N GLU A 302 94.19 0.86 -74.56
CA GLU A 302 93.25 0.39 -73.52
C GLU A 302 93.02 1.33 -72.30
N ASN A 303 93.74 2.46 -72.17
CA ASN A 303 93.76 3.26 -70.92
C ASN A 303 92.68 4.37 -70.75
N LEU A 304 91.77 4.61 -71.70
CA LEU A 304 90.88 5.81 -71.69
C LEU A 304 89.50 5.63 -70.99
N ILE A 305 89.08 4.42 -70.61
CA ILE A 305 87.67 4.11 -70.25
C ILE A 305 87.30 4.39 -68.77
N LYS A 306 88.25 4.64 -67.86
CA LYS A 306 88.01 4.63 -66.39
C LYS A 306 87.47 5.94 -65.75
N LEU A 307 87.25 7.03 -66.48
CA LEU A 307 87.02 8.39 -65.90
C LEU A 307 85.55 8.86 -65.80
N LEU A 308 84.54 8.04 -66.13
CA LEU A 308 83.13 8.48 -66.28
C LEU A 308 82.15 8.07 -65.15
N GLN A 309 82.57 7.37 -64.07
CA GLN A 309 81.66 6.78 -63.08
C GLN A 309 81.48 7.54 -61.73
N GLU A 310 82.10 8.71 -61.52
CA GLU A 310 82.14 9.38 -60.20
C GLU A 310 81.07 10.48 -59.93
N GLN A 311 80.16 10.82 -60.87
CA GLN A 311 79.25 11.98 -60.73
C GLN A 311 77.81 11.71 -60.22
N GLU A 312 77.33 10.46 -60.08
CA GLU A 312 75.91 10.19 -59.77
C GLU A 312 75.55 10.08 -58.26
N TYR A 313 76.52 10.13 -57.33
CA TYR A 313 76.30 9.75 -55.92
C TYR A 313 75.93 10.91 -54.96
N LEU A 314 75.94 12.19 -55.39
CA LEU A 314 75.91 13.34 -54.46
C LEU A 314 74.54 14.05 -54.26
N GLU A 315 73.48 13.74 -55.01
CA GLU A 315 72.23 14.56 -54.98
C GLU A 315 71.10 14.06 -54.06
N LYS A 316 71.20 12.86 -53.44
CA LYS A 316 70.05 12.22 -52.76
C LYS A 316 69.91 12.50 -51.24
N ASN A 317 70.92 13.05 -50.57
CA ASN A 317 70.96 13.10 -49.09
C ASN A 317 70.46 14.40 -48.43
N VAL A 318 70.08 15.44 -49.19
CA VAL A 318 69.77 16.78 -48.61
C VAL A 318 68.28 17.01 -48.33
N GLN A 319 67.37 16.16 -48.83
CA GLN A 319 65.91 16.40 -48.73
C GLN A 319 65.24 15.86 -47.44
N ASP A 320 65.85 14.92 -46.71
CA ASP A 320 65.18 14.24 -45.58
C ASP A 320 65.35 14.94 -44.20
N ASP A 321 66.35 15.81 -44.01
CA ASP A 321 66.71 16.37 -42.69
C ASP A 321 65.85 17.57 -42.21
N ILE A 322 65.00 18.17 -43.07
CA ILE A 322 64.23 19.39 -42.74
C ILE A 322 62.86 19.09 -42.11
N ALA A 323 62.32 17.87 -42.29
CA ALA A 323 60.95 17.54 -41.88
C ALA A 323 60.79 17.14 -40.39
N GLU A 324 61.84 16.64 -39.72
CA GLU A 324 61.74 16.15 -38.34
C GLU A 324 61.82 17.25 -37.26
N LYS A 325 62.52 18.36 -37.49
CA LYS A 325 62.74 19.38 -36.45
C LYS A 325 61.49 20.19 -36.07
N ASN A 326 60.50 20.32 -36.96
CA ASN A 326 59.33 21.18 -36.73
C ASN A 326 58.21 20.54 -35.88
N LYS A 327 58.18 19.22 -35.71
CA LYS A 327 57.13 18.53 -34.92
C LYS A 327 57.40 18.53 -33.41
N PHE A 328 58.65 18.72 -32.97
CA PHE A 328 59.05 18.58 -31.57
C PHE A 328 58.81 19.85 -30.72
N GLU A 329 58.77 21.04 -31.33
CA GLU A 329 58.65 22.32 -30.59
C GLU A 329 57.21 22.69 -30.16
N LEU A 330 56.18 22.24 -30.89
CA LEU A 330 54.77 22.58 -30.59
C LEU A 330 54.21 21.88 -29.34
N VAL A 331 54.65 20.66 -29.04
CA VAL A 331 54.11 19.84 -27.93
C VAL A 331 54.61 20.33 -26.57
N LYS A 332 55.77 20.99 -26.53
CA LYS A 332 56.45 21.45 -25.30
C LYS A 332 55.86 22.75 -24.73
N SER A 333 55.23 23.59 -25.55
CA SER A 333 54.65 24.87 -25.11
C SER A 333 53.24 24.71 -24.50
N TYR A 334 52.43 23.79 -25.02
CA TYR A 334 51.04 23.56 -24.59
C TYR A 334 50.94 22.95 -23.17
N THR A 335 51.84 22.03 -22.81
CA THR A 335 51.86 21.37 -21.50
C THR A 335 52.28 22.30 -20.35
N LYS A 336 53.09 23.32 -20.63
CA LYS A 336 53.54 24.29 -19.60
C LYS A 336 52.47 25.32 -19.21
N GLN A 337 51.55 25.67 -20.13
CA GLN A 337 50.49 26.66 -19.89
C GLN A 337 49.27 26.08 -19.15
N SER A 338 49.01 24.76 -19.28
CA SER A 338 47.89 24.10 -18.59
C SER A 338 48.11 23.95 -17.08
N LEU A 339 49.36 23.72 -16.64
CA LEU A 339 49.70 23.49 -15.23
C LEU A 339 49.66 24.79 -14.39
N THR A 340 49.99 25.95 -14.98
CA THR A 340 49.99 27.25 -14.29
C THR A 340 48.58 27.77 -14.03
N ALA A 341 47.62 27.53 -14.94
CA ALA A 341 46.23 27.94 -14.78
C ALA A 341 45.49 27.21 -13.64
N GLN A 342 45.85 25.94 -13.36
CA GLN A 342 45.19 25.13 -12.33
C GLN A 342 45.59 25.55 -10.90
N MET A 343 46.79 26.12 -10.72
CA MET A 343 47.31 26.59 -9.42
C MET A 343 46.74 27.94 -8.98
N GLU A 344 46.41 28.83 -9.93
CA GLU A 344 45.85 30.16 -9.62
C GLU A 344 44.36 30.10 -9.26
N ASN A 345 43.58 29.22 -9.88
CA ASN A 345 42.16 29.03 -9.56
C ASN A 345 41.95 28.44 -8.16
N ARG A 346 42.88 27.59 -7.69
CA ARG A 346 42.81 27.00 -6.35
C ARG A 346 43.07 28.03 -5.24
N LYS A 347 43.89 29.06 -5.49
CA LYS A 347 44.17 30.16 -4.54
C LYS A 347 43.07 31.22 -4.44
N LYS A 348 42.22 31.38 -5.47
CA LYS A 348 41.12 32.37 -5.45
C LYS A 348 39.92 31.89 -4.62
N LEU A 349 39.55 30.62 -4.73
CA LEU A 349 38.43 30.01 -3.99
C LEU A 349 38.64 29.99 -2.47
N GLU A 350 39.88 29.83 -2.00
CA GLU A 350 40.20 29.78 -0.58
C GLU A 350 40.13 31.17 0.11
N LYS A 351 40.26 32.26 -0.65
CA LYS A 351 40.09 33.63 -0.14
C LYS A 351 38.62 34.03 -0.01
N GLU A 352 37.77 33.65 -0.97
CA GLU A 352 36.32 33.95 -0.92
C GLU A 352 35.59 33.22 0.21
N GLN A 353 36.03 32.02 0.61
CA GLN A 353 35.43 31.31 1.75
C GLN A 353 35.72 31.99 3.10
N LYS A 354 36.92 32.57 3.27
CA LYS A 354 37.30 33.25 4.53
C LYS A 354 36.57 34.58 4.74
N GLU A 355 36.22 35.29 3.66
CA GLU A 355 35.47 36.55 3.75
C GLU A 355 34.00 36.30 4.12
N ARG A 356 33.35 35.27 3.57
CA ARG A 356 31.96 34.91 3.91
C ARG A 356 31.78 34.44 5.35
N GLU A 357 32.77 33.73 5.92
CA GLU A 357 32.73 33.32 7.33
C GLU A 357 32.88 34.49 8.32
N ALA A 358 33.60 35.55 7.95
CA ALA A 358 33.77 36.74 8.78
C ALA A 358 32.50 37.61 8.82
N GLU A 359 31.78 37.71 7.71
CA GLU A 359 30.50 38.43 7.62
C GLU A 359 29.38 37.71 8.39
N PHE A 360 29.39 36.37 8.41
CA PHE A 360 28.41 35.57 9.14
C PHE A 360 28.55 35.71 10.67
N ARG A 361 29.78 35.82 11.20
CA ARG A 361 30.00 36.02 12.65
C ARG A 361 29.47 37.38 13.15
N LYS A 362 29.65 38.45 12.37
CA LYS A 362 29.15 39.79 12.72
C LYS A 362 27.62 39.88 12.73
N SER A 363 26.94 39.11 11.88
CA SER A 363 25.47 39.06 11.83
C SER A 363 24.84 38.39 13.07
N VAL A 364 25.53 37.42 13.66
CA VAL A 364 25.02 36.65 14.82
C VAL A 364 25.17 37.43 16.13
N GLU A 365 26.27 38.15 16.32
CA GLU A 365 26.50 38.98 17.51
C GLU A 365 25.47 40.13 17.64
N ALA A 366 25.05 40.72 16.52
CA ALA A 366 24.04 41.78 16.50
C ALA A 366 22.62 41.29 16.86
N LYS A 367 22.29 40.01 16.62
CA LYS A 367 20.98 39.44 16.95
C LYS A 367 20.84 39.11 18.44
N LEU A 368 21.92 38.64 19.08
CA LEU A 368 21.92 38.34 20.51
C LEU A 368 21.72 39.58 21.39
N ALA A 369 22.32 40.72 21.00
CA ALA A 369 22.16 41.98 21.73
C ALA A 369 20.71 42.52 21.69
N ALA A 370 19.97 42.28 20.60
CA ALA A 370 18.59 42.76 20.45
C ALA A 370 17.56 41.94 21.24
N ASP A 371 17.86 40.69 21.59
CA ASP A 371 16.97 39.82 22.35
C ASP A 371 17.11 40.02 23.87
N ASP A 372 18.30 40.40 24.36
CA ASP A 372 18.55 40.69 25.79
C ASP A 372 17.83 41.95 26.30
N GLU A 373 17.54 42.93 25.44
CA GLU A 373 16.80 44.14 25.82
C GLU A 373 15.28 43.87 26.01
N LYS A 374 14.72 42.92 25.26
CA LYS A 374 13.29 42.57 25.34
C LYS A 374 12.93 41.79 26.60
N GLU A 375 13.85 40.99 27.13
CA GLU A 375 13.62 40.23 28.37
C GLU A 375 13.55 41.15 29.61
N LYS A 376 14.37 42.20 29.67
CA LYS A 376 14.37 43.16 30.79
C LYS A 376 13.07 43.97 30.91
N GLU A 377 12.36 44.20 29.81
CA GLU A 377 11.09 44.93 29.81
C GLU A 377 9.92 44.07 30.35
N LYS A 378 9.95 42.75 30.13
CA LYS A 378 8.91 41.82 30.61
C LYS A 378 8.93 41.67 32.13
N GLU A 379 10.12 41.63 32.75
CA GLU A 379 10.24 41.51 34.21
C GLU A 379 9.64 42.70 34.97
N ARG A 380 9.70 43.91 34.42
CA ARG A 380 9.09 45.10 35.04
C ARG A 380 7.56 45.02 35.09
N LYS A 381 6.92 44.63 33.98
CA LYS A 381 5.45 44.52 33.87
C LYS A 381 4.84 43.43 34.78
N ALA A 382 5.63 42.41 35.14
CA ALA A 382 5.19 41.36 36.05
C ALA A 382 5.14 41.79 37.53
N LYS A 383 5.98 42.75 37.94
CA LYS A 383 6.03 43.22 39.34
C LYS A 383 4.85 44.13 39.71
N GLU A 384 4.39 44.97 38.79
CA GLU A 384 3.26 45.90 39.04
C GLU A 384 1.93 45.16 39.23
N LYS A 385 1.67 44.08 38.47
CA LYS A 385 0.42 43.30 38.58
C LYS A 385 0.25 42.59 39.92
N LYS A 386 1.35 42.19 40.58
CA LYS A 386 1.29 41.51 41.89
C LYS A 386 0.91 42.44 43.04
N GLN A 387 1.20 43.74 42.94
CA GLN A 387 0.88 44.70 44.00
C GLN A 387 -0.63 44.99 44.08
N ILE A 388 -1.30 45.12 42.93
CA ILE A 388 -2.74 45.42 42.83
C ILE A 388 -3.58 44.31 43.45
N TYR A 389 -3.26 43.04 43.17
CA TYR A 389 -3.98 41.88 43.70
C TYR A 389 -3.94 41.77 45.24
N SER A 390 -2.86 42.25 45.87
CA SER A 390 -2.70 42.16 47.33
C SER A 390 -3.61 43.12 48.13
N MET A 391 -4.07 44.21 47.50
CA MET A 391 -4.91 45.21 48.16
C MET A 391 -6.39 44.80 48.20
N GLU A 392 -6.92 44.22 47.12
CA GLU A 392 -8.33 43.82 47.01
C GLU A 392 -8.70 42.70 48.00
N LEU A 393 -7.78 41.79 48.27
CA LEU A 393 -8.00 40.67 49.19
C LEU A 393 -8.19 41.11 50.65
N ARG A 394 -7.57 42.23 51.07
CA ARG A 394 -7.70 42.73 52.45
C ARG A 394 -9.05 43.36 52.75
N GLN A 395 -9.75 43.87 51.74
CA GLN A 395 -11.02 44.57 51.90
C GLN A 395 -12.20 43.59 52.10
N GLN A 396 -12.16 42.43 51.45
CA GLN A 396 -13.22 41.40 51.56
C GLN A 396 -13.31 40.72 52.93
N ILE A 397 -12.22 40.69 53.70
CA ILE A 397 -12.17 40.03 55.01
C ILE A 397 -12.92 40.83 56.09
N GLN A 398 -12.97 42.17 55.96
CA GLN A 398 -13.59 43.04 56.96
C GLN A 398 -15.14 43.00 56.92
N ASP A 399 -15.73 42.90 55.73
CA ASP A 399 -17.21 42.92 55.56
C ASP A 399 -17.92 41.67 56.09
N ASN A 400 -17.25 40.52 56.07
CA ASN A 400 -17.83 39.24 56.49
C ASN A 400 -17.99 39.13 58.02
N ALA A 401 -17.19 39.87 58.79
CA ALA A 401 -17.20 39.84 60.25
C ALA A 401 -18.41 40.59 60.85
N ALA A 402 -18.91 41.63 60.16
CA ALA A 402 -20.02 42.47 60.62
C ALA A 402 -21.37 41.75 60.58
N ARG A 403 -21.63 40.94 59.54
CA ARG A 403 -22.92 40.25 59.32
C ARG A 403 -23.24 39.17 60.36
N ARG A 404 -22.22 38.54 60.95
CA ARG A 404 -22.42 37.43 61.90
C ARG A 404 -22.91 37.85 63.29
N ARG A 405 -22.77 39.12 63.67
CA ARG A 405 -23.12 39.62 65.02
C ARG A 405 -24.61 39.97 65.18
N GLN A 406 -25.34 40.18 64.09
CA GLN A 406 -26.74 40.68 64.12
C GLN A 406 -27.81 39.58 64.26
N CYS A 407 -27.51 38.34 63.86
CA CYS A 407 -28.52 37.25 63.79
C CYS A 407 -28.82 36.50 65.11
N ARG A 408 -28.11 36.76 66.23
CA ARG A 408 -28.22 35.94 67.47
C ARG A 408 -29.28 36.39 68.50
N ARG A 409 -30.02 37.48 68.30
CA ARG A 409 -30.87 38.09 69.36
C ARG A 409 -32.39 37.85 69.29
N ALA A 410 -32.92 37.01 68.39
CA ALA A 410 -34.36 36.98 68.10
C ALA A 410 -35.07 35.60 68.25
N ALA A 411 -34.97 34.92 69.39
CA ALA A 411 -35.74 33.67 69.59
C ALA A 411 -36.06 33.37 71.08
N ARG A 412 -37.22 33.82 71.60
CA ARG A 412 -37.95 33.20 72.73
C ARG A 412 -39.44 33.53 72.66
N GLY A 413 -40.30 32.52 72.83
CA GLY A 413 -41.76 32.67 73.00
C GLY A 413 -42.51 31.34 72.83
N ASP A 414 -42.51 30.50 73.88
CA ASP A 414 -43.18 29.19 73.93
C ASP A 414 -44.45 29.31 74.80
N HIS A 415 -45.66 29.26 74.20
CA HIS A 415 -46.92 29.07 74.94
C HIS A 415 -48.16 28.73 74.08
N TRP A 416 -48.04 28.25 72.83
CA TRP A 416 -49.20 27.97 71.94
C TRP A 416 -49.32 26.48 71.55
N ASP A 417 -48.90 25.58 72.46
CA ASP A 417 -48.23 24.35 72.02
C ASP A 417 -49.10 23.10 71.82
N MET A 418 -50.26 22.91 72.48
CA MET A 418 -50.92 21.58 72.44
C MET A 418 -51.59 21.22 71.11
N ALA A 419 -52.47 22.07 70.57
CA ALA A 419 -53.11 21.82 69.26
C ALA A 419 -52.09 21.86 68.11
N TRP A 420 -51.07 22.71 68.25
CA TRP A 420 -49.94 22.77 67.32
C TRP A 420 -49.13 21.47 67.34
N GLN A 421 -48.84 20.92 68.53
CA GLN A 421 -48.13 19.65 68.68
C GLN A 421 -48.92 18.47 68.11
N GLU A 422 -50.25 18.45 68.24
CA GLU A 422 -51.10 17.44 67.62
C GLU A 422 -51.04 17.52 66.09
N GLU A 423 -51.24 18.70 65.50
CA GLU A 423 -51.11 18.91 64.05
C GLU A 423 -49.71 18.54 63.52
N VAL A 424 -48.66 18.92 64.26
CA VAL A 424 -47.27 18.57 63.95
C VAL A 424 -47.05 17.06 64.05
N SER A 425 -47.65 16.37 65.03
CA SER A 425 -47.51 14.92 65.18
C SER A 425 -48.14 14.15 64.03
N VAL A 426 -49.31 14.59 63.55
CA VAL A 426 -50.01 14.00 62.39
C VAL A 426 -49.19 14.22 61.12
N GLU A 427 -48.69 15.45 60.91
CA GLU A 427 -47.87 15.76 59.73
C GLU A 427 -46.52 15.01 59.79
N ARG A 428 -45.94 14.87 60.97
CA ARG A 428 -44.74 14.06 61.20
C ARG A 428 -44.97 12.61 60.82
N ALA A 429 -46.08 12.01 61.26
CA ALA A 429 -46.43 10.63 60.91
C ALA A 429 -46.59 10.45 59.39
N LYS A 430 -47.22 11.41 58.69
CA LYS A 430 -47.35 11.41 57.22
C LYS A 430 -45.98 11.44 56.54
N ILE A 431 -45.12 12.40 56.88
CA ILE A 431 -43.77 12.53 56.31
C ILE A 431 -42.95 11.24 56.52
N VAL A 432 -43.05 10.63 57.71
CA VAL A 432 -42.35 9.36 58.01
C VAL A 432 -42.93 8.20 57.20
N SER A 433 -44.25 8.12 57.02
CA SER A 433 -44.89 7.05 56.24
C SER A 433 -44.53 7.11 54.75
N GLU A 434 -44.45 8.31 54.18
CA GLU A 434 -44.14 8.53 52.75
C GLU A 434 -42.66 8.29 52.45
N HIS A 435 -41.76 8.86 53.27
CA HIS A 435 -40.32 8.87 52.97
C HIS A 435 -39.52 7.81 53.74
N GLY A 436 -40.00 7.36 54.89
CA GLY A 436 -39.30 6.40 55.76
C GLY A 436 -38.91 5.10 55.03
N PRO A 437 -39.83 4.42 54.32
CA PRO A 437 -39.51 3.19 53.61
C PRO A 437 -38.46 3.36 52.51
N LEU A 438 -38.46 4.49 51.80
CA LEU A 438 -37.60 4.75 50.63
C LEU A 438 -36.13 4.99 51.01
N VAL A 439 -35.89 5.36 52.26
CA VAL A 439 -34.59 5.76 52.80
C VAL A 439 -34.16 4.86 53.97
N ARG A 440 -34.94 3.80 54.23
CA ARG A 440 -34.64 2.80 55.27
C ARG A 440 -33.30 2.13 54.94
N GLY A 441 -32.38 2.15 55.90
CA GLY A 441 -31.00 1.64 55.74
C GLY A 441 -29.95 2.71 55.41
N PHE A 442 -30.38 3.91 54.97
CA PHE A 442 -29.48 5.03 54.65
C PHE A 442 -29.58 6.18 55.66
N LEU A 443 -30.43 6.03 56.68
CA LEU A 443 -30.58 6.97 57.79
C LEU A 443 -29.79 6.48 59.01
N GLN A 444 -29.30 7.43 59.80
CA GLN A 444 -28.69 7.12 61.09
C GLN A 444 -29.72 6.45 62.04
N PRO A 445 -29.32 5.45 62.83
CA PRO A 445 -30.18 4.86 63.86
C PRO A 445 -30.78 5.95 64.76
N GLY A 446 -32.10 5.90 64.98
CA GLY A 446 -32.80 6.90 65.80
C GLY A 446 -33.17 8.21 65.10
N ALA A 447 -32.86 8.39 63.81
CA ALA A 447 -33.28 9.59 63.05
C ALA A 447 -34.80 9.78 63.00
N LEU A 448 -35.57 8.69 63.08
CA LEU A 448 -37.02 8.65 63.20
C LEU A 448 -37.39 8.42 64.68
N ARG A 449 -37.58 9.49 65.47
CA ARG A 449 -37.97 9.38 66.90
C ARG A 449 -39.38 8.76 67.01
N ALA A 450 -39.47 7.58 67.64
CA ALA A 450 -40.66 6.76 67.93
C ALA A 450 -41.40 6.10 66.73
N PRO A 451 -41.85 4.83 66.89
CA PRO A 451 -42.32 3.99 65.81
C PRO A 451 -43.71 4.42 65.34
N ALA A 452 -43.89 4.61 64.04
CA ALA A 452 -45.23 4.55 63.48
C ALA A 452 -45.80 3.14 63.75
N PRO A 453 -47.03 3.01 64.25
CA PRO A 453 -47.66 1.70 64.43
C PRO A 453 -47.76 1.03 63.05
N GLY A 454 -47.05 -0.09 62.87
CA GLY A 454 -47.09 -0.90 61.64
C GLY A 454 -45.76 -1.12 60.92
N LEU A 455 -44.64 -0.54 61.35
CA LEU A 455 -43.32 -0.86 60.78
C LEU A 455 -42.61 -1.96 61.60
N PRO A 456 -42.30 -3.13 61.00
CA PRO A 456 -41.61 -4.21 61.72
C PRO A 456 -40.21 -3.76 62.17
N PRO A 457 -39.72 -4.28 63.32
CA PRO A 457 -38.49 -3.81 63.96
C PRO A 457 -37.30 -3.83 63.00
N ALA A 458 -36.46 -2.80 63.11
CA ALA A 458 -35.24 -2.66 62.33
C ALA A 458 -34.27 -3.80 62.67
N GLY A 459 -34.20 -4.81 61.80
CA GLY A 459 -33.33 -5.97 61.98
C GLY A 459 -33.86 -7.29 61.42
N ALA A 460 -35.13 -7.39 61.03
CA ALA A 460 -35.64 -8.60 60.39
C ALA A 460 -35.13 -8.72 58.94
N PRO A 461 -34.44 -9.80 58.54
CA PRO A 461 -34.19 -10.10 57.13
C PRO A 461 -35.53 -10.24 56.40
N PRO A 462 -35.61 -9.92 55.09
CA PRO A 462 -36.84 -10.10 54.33
C PRO A 462 -37.19 -11.58 54.25
N VAL A 463 -38.05 -12.06 55.15
CA VAL A 463 -38.65 -13.39 55.08
C VAL A 463 -39.87 -13.27 54.18
N GLY A 464 -39.64 -13.46 52.89
CA GLY A 464 -40.67 -13.61 51.88
C GLY A 464 -40.02 -14.13 50.60
N PRO A 465 -40.57 -15.18 49.95
CA PRO A 465 -40.07 -15.61 48.65
C PRO A 465 -40.15 -14.42 47.67
N PRO A 466 -39.17 -14.27 46.76
CA PRO A 466 -39.13 -13.13 45.85
C PRO A 466 -40.45 -13.06 45.06
N PRO A 467 -41.09 -11.88 44.96
CA PRO A 467 -42.23 -11.74 44.09
C PRO A 467 -41.81 -12.13 42.67
N ALA A 468 -42.63 -12.97 42.03
CA ALA A 468 -42.45 -13.41 40.65
C ALA A 468 -42.06 -12.21 39.75
N PRO A 469 -41.14 -12.39 38.79
CA PRO A 469 -40.58 -11.27 38.05
C PRO A 469 -41.70 -10.49 37.35
N ALA A 470 -42.01 -9.31 37.88
CA ALA A 470 -42.83 -8.34 37.19
C ALA A 470 -42.21 -8.12 35.81
N ARG A 471 -43.02 -8.29 34.75
CA ARG A 471 -42.63 -8.06 33.37
C ARG A 471 -41.95 -6.69 33.29
N ARG A 472 -40.63 -6.68 33.12
CA ARG A 472 -39.86 -5.45 32.93
C ARG A 472 -40.46 -4.71 31.73
N PRO A 473 -40.67 -3.39 31.79
CA PRO A 473 -41.05 -2.62 30.61
C PRO A 473 -40.02 -2.89 29.52
N LYS A 474 -40.49 -3.14 28.29
CA LYS A 474 -39.65 -3.40 27.10
C LYS A 474 -38.50 -2.39 27.11
N CYS A 475 -37.27 -2.86 27.28
CA CYS A 475 -36.12 -1.95 27.28
C CYS A 475 -36.05 -1.26 25.91
N ASN A 476 -35.69 0.02 25.94
CA ASN A 476 -35.50 0.84 24.76
C ASN A 476 -34.55 0.14 23.77
N ALA A 477 -34.76 0.32 22.45
CA ALA A 477 -34.08 -0.42 21.39
C ALA A 477 -32.54 -0.34 21.47
N GLN A 478 -31.99 0.69 22.11
CA GLN A 478 -30.54 0.87 22.34
C GLN A 478 -29.91 -0.17 23.27
N CYS A 479 -30.67 -0.81 24.17
CA CYS A 479 -30.15 -1.86 25.06
C CYS A 479 -30.02 -3.24 24.38
N ARG A 480 -30.54 -3.42 23.16
CA ARG A 480 -30.47 -4.70 22.42
C ARG A 480 -29.10 -4.94 21.77
N VAL A 481 -28.31 -3.89 21.55
CA VAL A 481 -26.99 -3.98 20.90
C VAL A 481 -25.91 -4.51 21.85
N LEU A 482 -26.09 -4.36 23.17
CA LEU A 482 -25.09 -4.77 24.18
C LEU A 482 -25.21 -6.23 24.64
N ARG A 483 -26.13 -7.03 24.08
CA ARG A 483 -26.28 -8.46 24.42
C ARG A 483 -25.75 -9.43 23.35
N LEU A 484 -25.12 -8.91 22.30
CA LEU A 484 -24.57 -9.71 21.20
C LEU A 484 -23.09 -9.41 20.93
N TYR A 485 -22.36 -8.92 21.93
CA TYR A 485 -20.90 -8.86 21.94
C TYR A 485 -20.36 -9.55 23.18
#